data_AF-Q5FKS1-F1
#
_entry.id   AF-Q5FKS1-F1
#
_cell.length_a   1.000
_cell.length_b   1.000
_cell.length_c   1.000
_cell.angle_alpha   90.00
_cell.angle_beta   90.00
_cell.angle_gamma   90.00
#
_symmetry.space_group_name_H-M   'P 1'
#
loop_
_entity.id
_entity.type
_entity.pdbx_description
1 polymer ?
#
loop_
_entity_poly.entity_id
_entity_poly.type
_entity_poly.pdbx_seq_one_letter_code
_entity_poly.pdbx_strand_id
1 'polypeptide(L)' 'MAISKAEKDNIIKEYATHEGDTGSVEVQVALLTADINNLTEHMKSPQA' A
#
# COMPACT_ATOMS: atom_id res chain seq x y z
N MET A 1 10.66 0.32 1.99
CA MET A 1 10.76 -0.64 0.85
C MET A 1 9.42 -0.67 0.14
N ALA A 2 9.32 -1.26 -1.05
CA ALA A 2 8.03 -1.41 -1.73
C ALA A 2 7.20 -2.52 -1.08
N ILE A 3 5.89 -2.30 -0.94
CA ILE A 3 4.93 -3.34 -0.50
C ILE A 3 4.96 -4.58 -1.42
N SER A 4 4.68 -5.75 -0.84
CA SER A 4 4.64 -6.99 -1.61
C SER A 4 3.44 -7.02 -2.58
N LYS A 5 3.52 -7.83 -3.64
CA LYS A 5 2.39 -7.99 -4.59
C LYS A 5 1.13 -8.50 -3.89
N ALA A 6 1.26 -9.47 -2.98
CA ALA A 6 0.12 -10.03 -2.26
C ALA A 6 -0.57 -8.97 -1.38
N GLU A 7 0.23 -8.15 -0.69
CA GLU A 7 -0.28 -7.05 0.14
C GLU A 7 -0.94 -5.96 -0.70
N LYS A 8 -0.32 -5.59 -1.83
CA LYS A 8 -0.91 -4.69 -2.82
C LYS A 8 -2.26 -5.19 -3.32
N ASP A 9 -2.34 -6.46 -3.72
CA ASP A 9 -3.58 -7.07 -4.23
C ASP A 9 -4.67 -7.11 -3.15
N ASN A 10 -4.30 -7.29 -1.88
CA ASN A 10 -5.24 -7.23 -0.75
C ASN A 10 -5.75 -5.80 -0.52
N ILE A 11 -4.87 -4.80 -0.50
CA ILE A 11 -5.25 -3.39 -0.34
C ILE A 11 -6.18 -2.95 -1.47
N ILE A 12 -5.88 -3.33 -2.73
CA ILE A 12 -6.76 -3.01 -3.86
C ILE A 12 -8.14 -3.63 -3.65
N LYS A 13 -8.23 -4.90 -3.24
CA LYS A 13 -9.53 -5.57 -3.00
C LYS A 13 -10.32 -4.94 -1.86
N GLU A 14 -9.65 -4.45 -0.82
CA GLU A 14 -10.29 -3.87 0.35
C GLU A 14 -10.86 -2.47 0.08
N TYR A 15 -10.15 -1.67 -0.73
CA TYR A 15 -10.51 -0.27 -0.99
C TYR A 15 -11.14 -0.01 -2.37
N ALA A 16 -11.21 -1.04 -3.23
CA ALA A 16 -11.87 -0.93 -4.53
C ALA A 16 -13.34 -0.56 -4.39
N THR A 17 -13.77 0.44 -5.15
CA THR A 17 -15.16 0.91 -5.17
C THR A 17 -16.05 0.09 -6.10
N HIS A 18 -15.43 -0.61 -7.05
CA HIS A 18 -16.08 -1.53 -7.98
C HIS A 18 -15.09 -2.62 -8.44
N GLU A 19 -15.60 -3.65 -9.11
CA GLU A 19 -14.75 -4.70 -9.66
C GLU A 19 -13.77 -4.12 -10.68
N GLY A 20 -12.49 -4.48 -10.56
CA GLY A 20 -11.41 -3.97 -11.43
C GLY A 20 -10.95 -2.55 -11.12
N ASP A 21 -11.43 -1.93 -10.05
CA ASP A 21 -10.94 -0.62 -9.61
C ASP A 21 -9.52 -0.73 -9.05
N THR A 22 -8.55 -0.24 -9.83
CA THR A 22 -7.13 -0.18 -9.42
C THR A 22 -6.61 1.26 -9.31
N GLY A 23 -7.48 2.26 -9.49
CA GLY A 23 -7.08 3.62 -9.82
C GLY A 23 -7.86 4.72 -9.09
N SER A 24 -8.92 4.38 -8.37
CA SER A 24 -9.67 5.34 -7.56
C SER A 24 -8.80 6.01 -6.50
N VAL A 25 -9.28 7.16 -6.03
CA VAL A 25 -8.60 7.94 -5.00
C VAL A 25 -8.42 7.11 -3.73
N GLU A 26 -9.44 6.35 -3.36
CA GLU A 26 -9.45 5.47 -2.18
C GLU A 26 -8.36 4.40 -2.28
N VAL A 27 -8.28 3.70 -3.42
CA VAL A 27 -7.26 2.68 -3.67
C VAL A 27 -5.85 3.29 -3.69
N GLN A 28 -5.66 4.41 -4.38
CA GLN A 28 -4.35 5.05 -4.51
C GLN A 28 -3.86 5.62 -3.17
N VAL A 29 -4.75 6.23 -2.38
CA VAL A 29 -4.42 6.71 -1.03
C VAL A 29 -4.02 5.54 -0.13
N ALA A 30 -4.79 4.45 -0.12
CA ALA A 30 -4.47 3.27 0.69
C ALA A 30 -3.10 2.66 0.34
N LEU A 31 -2.78 2.55 -0.96
CA LEU A 31 -1.48 2.06 -1.43
C LEU A 31 -0.33 2.96 -0.99
N LEU A 32 -0.45 4.28 -1.19
CA LEU A 32 0.58 5.24 -0.78
C LEU A 32 0.76 5.26 0.74
N THR A 33 -0.33 5.16 1.51
CA THR A 33 -0.27 5.06 2.97
C THR A 33 0.50 3.81 3.41
N ALA A 34 0.24 2.65 2.80
CA ALA A 34 0.97 1.42 3.12
C ALA A 34 2.48 1.55 2.81
N ASP A 35 2.84 2.10 1.66
CA ASP A 35 4.24 2.35 1.30
C ASP A 35 4.92 3.34 2.26
N ILE A 36 4.24 4.44 2.64
CA ILE A 36 4.76 5.41 3.61
C ILE A 36 5.01 4.75 4.97
N ASN A 37 4.09 3.92 5.44
CA ASN A 37 4.25 3.21 6.71
C ASN A 37 5.45 2.25 6.66
N ASN A 38 5.57 1.46 5.59
CA ASN A 38 6.71 0.56 5.38
C ASN A 38 8.04 1.33 5.34
N LEU A 39 8.08 2.44 4.61
CA LEU A 39 9.27 3.29 4.53
C LEU A 39 9.63 3.90 5.89
N THR A 40 8.62 4.37 6.63
CA THR A 40 8.80 4.95 7.96
C THR A 40 9.37 3.94 8.94
N GLU A 41 8.84 2.71 8.96
CA GLU A 41 9.38 1.63 9.82
C GLU A 41 10.81 1.26 9.42
N HIS A 42 11.11 1.24 8.12
CA HIS A 42 12.48 1.04 7.66
C HIS A 42 13.44 2.14 8.14
N MET A 43 12.99 3.40 8.14
CA MET A 43 13.81 4.54 8.61
C MET A 43 13.99 4.55 10.13
N LYS A 44 13.05 3.98 10.91
CA LYS A 44 13.16 3.85 12.37
C LYS A 44 14.10 2.74 12.80
N SER A 45 14.25 1.71 11.97
CA SER A 45 15.16 0.60 12.23
C SER A 45 16.57 1.02 11.81
N PRO A 46 17.58 1.04 12.71
CA PRO A 46 18.95 1.30 12.30
C PRO A 46 19.36 0.23 11.27
N GLN A 47 19.84 0.67 10.10
CA GLN A 47 20.46 -0.25 9.15
C GLN A 47 21.74 -0.79 9.81
N ALA A 48 21.71 -2.06 10.24
CA ALA A 48 22.90 -2.79 10.66
C ALA A 48 23.67 -3.27 9.42
#